data_AF-A0A9X3CTT8-F1
#
_entry.id   AF-A0A9X3CTT8-F1
#
_cell.length_a   1.000
_cell.length_b   1.000
_cell.length_c   1.000
_cell.angle_alpha   90.00
_cell.angle_beta   90.00
_cell.angle_gamma   90.00
#
_symmetry.space_group_name_H-M   'P 1'
#
loop_
_entity.id
_entity.type
_entity.pdbx_description
1 polymer ?
#
loop_
_entity_poly.entity_id
_entity_poly.type
_entity_poly.pdbx_seq_one_letter_code
_entity_poly.pdbx_strand_id
1 'polypeptide(L)'
;TATKDGVTSNTVDVNVSAAVITSIQVTPSPVNVAKGQTQQLTATATFSDATSSDVSTSVTWTPIDTATATVSPTGLLSAVEVGNTT
;
A
#
# COMPACT_ATOMS: atom_id res chain seq x y z
N THR A 1 -19.21 17.96 -21.30
CA THR A 1 -19.87 19.27 -21.24
C THR A 1 -20.84 19.28 -20.07
N ALA A 2 -21.18 20.45 -19.54
CA ALA A 2 -22.27 20.65 -18.59
C ALA A 2 -23.39 21.45 -19.26
N THR A 3 -24.64 21.23 -18.83
CA THR A 3 -25.82 21.92 -19.39
C THR A 3 -26.73 22.41 -18.27
N LYS A 4 -27.17 23.67 -18.35
CA LYS A 4 -28.20 24.26 -17.48
C LYS A 4 -29.08 25.20 -18.29
N ASP A 5 -30.41 25.09 -18.14
CA ASP A 5 -31.40 25.94 -18.81
C ASP A 5 -31.18 26.08 -20.33
N GLY A 6 -30.74 24.99 -20.99
CA GLY A 6 -30.47 24.96 -22.43
C GLY A 6 -29.12 25.55 -22.86
N VAL A 7 -28.35 26.14 -21.94
CA VAL A 7 -26.99 26.63 -22.22
C VAL A 7 -25.99 25.49 -21.98
N THR A 8 -25.15 25.22 -22.99
CA THR A 8 -24.12 24.16 -22.95
C THR A 8 -22.74 24.77 -22.79
N SER A 9 -21.90 24.20 -21.92
CA SER A 9 -20.52 24.63 -21.69
C SER A 9 -19.58 24.25 -22.84
N ASN A 10 -18.32 24.67 -22.75
CA ASN A 10 -17.23 24.09 -23.52
C ASN A 10 -17.08 22.57 -23.25
N THR A 11 -16.42 21.87 -24.18
CA THR A 11 -15.97 20.49 -24.01
C THR A 11 -14.75 20.44 -23.09
N VAL A 12 -14.63 19.34 -22.34
CA VAL A 12 -13.45 19.00 -21.54
C VAL A 12 -12.98 17.65 -22.05
N ASP A 13 -11.74 17.58 -22.51
CA ASP A 13 -11.10 16.34 -22.89
C ASP A 13 -10.55 15.64 -21.65
N VAL A 14 -10.93 14.37 -21.46
CA VAL A 14 -10.45 13.53 -20.36
C VAL A 14 -9.58 12.44 -20.97
N ASN A 15 -8.30 12.43 -20.64
CA ASN A 15 -7.39 11.35 -21.00
C ASN A 15 -7.25 10.39 -19.83
N VAL A 16 -7.74 9.16 -19.99
CA VAL A 16 -7.54 8.08 -19.02
C VAL A 16 -6.34 7.26 -19.48
N SER A 17 -5.26 7.29 -18.69
CA SER A 17 -4.07 6.49 -18.94
C SER A 17 -3.96 5.36 -17.92
N ALA A 18 -3.22 4.31 -18.25
CA ALA A 18 -2.88 3.27 -17.28
C ALA A 18 -1.83 3.84 -16.31
N ALA A 19 -2.20 3.94 -15.04
CA ALA A 19 -1.27 4.36 -13.99
C ALA A 19 -0.32 3.20 -13.66
N VAL A 20 0.99 3.43 -13.77
CA VAL A 20 2.01 2.43 -13.40
C VAL A 20 2.54 2.74 -12.00
N ILE A 21 2.84 1.70 -11.22
CA ILE A 21 3.46 1.86 -9.89
C ILE A 21 4.88 2.40 -10.07
N THR A 22 5.19 3.50 -9.40
CA THR A 22 6.51 4.15 -9.40
C THR A 22 7.29 3.87 -8.12
N SER A 23 6.61 3.68 -6.98
CA SER A 23 7.24 3.30 -5.71
C SER A 23 6.26 2.57 -4.78
N ILE A 24 6.80 1.78 -3.85
CA ILE A 24 6.04 1.15 -2.76
C ILE A 24 6.72 1.51 -1.44
N GLN A 25 5.94 1.98 -0.47
CA GLN A 25 6.39 2.26 0.89
C GLN A 25 5.64 1.39 1.89
N VAL A 26 6.35 0.79 2.83
CA VAL A 26 5.76 0.00 3.93
C VAL A 26 5.80 0.82 5.22
N THR A 27 4.68 0.87 5.94
CA THR A 27 4.56 1.54 7.24
C THR A 27 3.89 0.62 8.27
N PRO A 28 4.25 0.70 9.57
CA PRO A 28 5.33 1.51 10.12
C PRO A 28 6.73 0.97 9.78
N SER A 29 7.74 1.85 9.81
CA SER A 29 9.16 1.51 9.70
C SER A 29 10.00 2.55 10.47
N PRO A 30 10.78 2.18 11.52
CA PRO A 30 10.99 0.82 12.01
C PRO A 30 9.78 0.26 12.76
N VAL A 31 9.70 -1.08 12.82
CA VAL A 31 8.68 -1.80 13.61
C VAL A 31 9.31 -2.28 14.90
N ASN A 32 8.69 -1.96 16.05
CA ASN A 32 9.07 -2.50 17.35
C ASN A 32 7.83 -3.17 17.94
N VAL A 33 7.90 -4.49 18.14
CA VAL A 33 6.78 -5.32 18.59
C VAL A 33 7.29 -6.33 19.61
N ALA A 34 6.56 -6.51 20.71
CA ALA A 34 6.92 -7.50 21.72
C ALA A 34 6.65 -8.92 21.21
N LYS A 35 7.45 -9.91 21.63
CA LYS A 35 7.22 -11.32 21.32
C LYS A 35 5.77 -11.72 21.65
N GLY A 36 5.12 -12.43 20.73
CA GLY A 36 3.72 -12.87 20.85
C GLY A 36 2.69 -11.83 20.43
N GLN A 37 3.10 -10.58 20.17
CA GLN A 37 2.21 -9.53 19.67
C GLN A 37 2.24 -9.46 18.15
N THR A 38 1.24 -8.76 17.61
CA THR A 38 1.10 -8.50 16.18
C THR A 38 1.14 -7.01 15.89
N GLN A 39 1.50 -6.65 14.67
CA GLN A 39 1.48 -5.30 14.14
C GLN A 39 0.98 -5.32 12.70
N GLN A 40 0.01 -4.48 12.36
CA GLN A 40 -0.40 -4.31 10.97
C GLN A 40 0.66 -3.49 10.23
N LEU A 41 1.08 -4.00 9.07
CA LEU A 41 1.85 -3.28 8.08
C LEU A 41 0.95 -2.82 6.94
N THR A 42 1.20 -1.64 6.41
CA THR A 42 0.50 -1.09 5.24
C THR A 42 1.52 -0.83 4.14
N ALA A 43 1.29 -1.44 2.98
CA ALA A 43 2.02 -1.15 1.76
C ALA A 43 1.25 -0.12 0.93
N THR A 44 1.81 1.06 0.74
CA THR A 44 1.24 2.12 -0.10
C THR A 44 2.03 2.21 -1.40
N ALA A 45 1.35 2.03 -2.53
CA ALA A 45 1.90 2.26 -3.85
C ALA A 45 1.67 3.71 -4.26
N THR A 46 2.69 4.34 -4.85
CA THR A 46 2.57 5.61 -5.59
C THR A 46 2.55 5.29 -7.08
N PHE A 47 1.68 5.98 -7.81
CA PHE A 47 1.51 5.79 -9.25
C PHE A 47 2.12 6.94 -10.05
N SER A 48 2.29 6.74 -11.36
CA SER A 48 2.84 7.73 -12.30
C SER A 48 2.00 9.01 -12.44
N ASP A 49 0.73 8.96 -12.07
CA ASP A 49 -0.20 10.10 -12.05
C ASP A 49 -0.19 10.84 -10.69
N ALA A 50 0.79 10.54 -9.84
CA ALA A 50 0.96 11.07 -8.48
C ALA A 50 -0.14 10.67 -7.48
N THR A 51 -1.04 9.75 -7.85
CA THR A 51 -1.98 9.16 -6.90
C THR A 51 -1.28 8.09 -6.04
N SER A 52 -1.91 7.74 -4.91
CA SER A 52 -1.44 6.66 -4.05
C SER A 52 -2.60 5.76 -3.63
N SER A 53 -2.34 4.46 -3.49
CA SER A 53 -3.33 3.48 -3.03
C SER A 53 -2.70 2.49 -2.05
N ASP A 54 -3.52 2.01 -1.11
CA ASP A 54 -3.17 0.83 -0.31
C ASP A 54 -3.18 -0.40 -1.21
N VAL A 55 -2.06 -1.13 -1.21
CA VAL A 55 -1.84 -2.35 -1.98
C VAL A 55 -1.47 -3.53 -1.07
N SER A 56 -1.73 -3.43 0.24
CA SER A 56 -1.32 -4.42 1.25
C SER A 56 -1.80 -5.85 0.95
N THR A 57 -2.94 -6.00 0.27
CA THR A 57 -3.52 -7.30 -0.13
C THR A 57 -3.11 -7.73 -1.55
N SER A 58 -2.40 -6.88 -2.28
CA SER A 58 -1.97 -7.09 -3.67
C SER A 58 -0.46 -7.29 -3.80
N VAL A 59 0.30 -7.01 -2.74
CA VAL A 59 1.75 -7.26 -2.67
C VAL A 59 2.05 -8.64 -2.08
N THR A 60 3.24 -9.15 -2.36
CA THR A 60 3.75 -10.36 -1.72
C THR A 60 4.65 -9.99 -0.55
N TRP A 61 4.27 -10.42 0.66
CA TRP A 61 5.06 -10.23 1.88
C TRP A 61 6.04 -11.39 2.05
N THR A 62 7.34 -11.10 2.20
CA THR A 62 8.41 -12.10 2.32
C THR A 62 9.37 -11.75 3.46
N PRO A 63 9.11 -12.23 4.69
CA PRO A 63 10.08 -12.09 5.78
C PRO A 63 11.33 -12.94 5.50
N ILE A 64 12.52 -12.43 5.82
CA ILE A 64 13.78 -13.15 5.66
C ILE A 64 13.91 -14.28 6.69
N ASP A 65 13.57 -14.01 7.95
CA ASP A 65 13.58 -15.01 9.02
C ASP A 65 12.19 -15.20 9.64
N THR A 66 11.52 -16.26 9.19
CA THR A 66 10.22 -16.67 9.71
C THR A 66 10.26 -17.21 11.15
N ALA A 67 11.44 -17.56 11.67
CA ALA A 67 11.57 -17.96 13.08
C ALA A 67 11.48 -16.75 14.02
N THR A 68 11.95 -15.58 13.59
CA THR A 68 11.83 -14.33 14.33
C THR A 68 10.48 -13.65 14.12
N ALA A 69 10.03 -13.49 12.87
CA ALA A 69 8.73 -12.88 12.57
C ALA A 69 8.09 -13.42 11.29
N THR A 70 6.76 -13.49 11.26
CA THR A 70 5.99 -13.86 10.07
C THR A 70 5.08 -12.72 9.64
N VAL A 71 4.72 -12.65 8.34
CA VAL A 71 3.78 -11.67 7.82
C VAL A 71 2.71 -12.38 6.99
N SER A 72 1.43 -12.10 7.27
CA SER A 72 0.32 -12.66 6.49
C SER A 72 0.20 -12.02 5.10
N PRO A 73 -0.55 -12.61 4.16
CA PRO A 73 -0.86 -11.99 2.87
C PRO A 73 -1.60 -10.65 2.96
N THR A 74 -2.17 -10.31 4.12
CA THR A 74 -2.84 -9.03 4.38
C THR A 74 -1.94 -8.04 5.12
N GLY A 75 -0.64 -8.32 5.25
CA GLY A 75 0.32 -7.45 5.93
C GLY A 75 0.31 -7.54 7.46
N LEU A 76 -0.31 -8.56 8.06
CA LEU A 76 -0.29 -8.72 9.52
C LEU A 76 1.03 -9.36 9.96
N LEU A 77 1.92 -8.56 10.57
CA LEU A 77 3.16 -9.04 11.16
C LEU A 77 2.90 -9.68 12.51
N SER A 78 3.52 -10.84 12.75
CA SER A 78 3.46 -11.58 14.02
C SER A 78 4.87 -11.85 14.54
N ALA A 79 5.16 -11.40 15.77
CA ALA A 79 6.46 -11.57 16.41
C ALA A 79 6.56 -12.94 17.10
N VAL A 80 7.44 -13.81 16.61
CA VAL A 80 7.55 -15.21 17.04
C VAL A 80 8.67 -15.38 18.07
N GLU A 81 9.86 -14.86 17.80
CA GLU A 81 11.03 -14.94 18.67
C GLU A 81 11.65 -13.57 18.92
N VAL A 82 12.40 -13.44 20.02
CA VAL A 82 13.16 -12.22 20.31
C VAL A 82 14.35 -12.16 19.36
N GLY A 83 14.44 -11.11 18.56
CA GLY A 83 15.52 -10.91 17.60
C GLY A 83 15.24 -9.75 16.67
N ASN A 84 16.05 -9.67 15.62
CA ASN A 84 15.90 -8.69 14.54
C ASN A 84 15.83 -9.45 13.22
N THR A 85 14.81 -9.16 12.41
CA THR A 85 14.70 -9.66 11.04
C THR A 85 14.25 -8.52 10.12
N THR A 86 14.49 -8.72 8.84
CA THR A 86 14.01 -7.88 7.73
C THR A 86 13.02 -8.64 6.87
#